data_AF-A0AAE0SHE8-F1
#
_entry.id   AF-A0AAE0SHE8-F1
#
_cell.length_a   1.000
_cell.length_b   1.000
_cell.length_c   1.000
_cell.angle_alpha   90.00
_cell.angle_beta   90.00
_cell.angle_gamma   90.00
#
_symmetry.space_group_name_H-M   'P 1'
#
loop_
_entity.id
_entity.type
_entity.pdbx_description
1 polymer ?
#
loop_
_entity_poly.entity_id
_entity_poly.type
_entity_poly.pdbx_seq_one_letter_code
_entity_poly.pdbx_strand_id
1 'polypeptide(L)'
;MSLTKSQCEDIFKKFAGADGLLTPQELKNAIKSFAKTKNMSNNDMDKLVVSCFQGMDQDGNQKITLAEFMNDMTKPSRKQKLEETFKKWDKDGSGYLSTSELRKAIMETMDAKTADDIIKKINDDHVTLDEFMAIVN
;
A
#
# COMPACT_ATOMS: atom_id res chain seq x y z
N MET A 1 0.04 -12.39 1.76
CA MET A 1 -1.05 -12.62 0.79
C MET A 1 -1.69 -11.27 0.52
N SER A 2 -1.40 -10.66 -0.62
CA SER A 2 -2.04 -9.43 -1.04
C SER A 2 -3.37 -9.80 -1.71
N LEU A 3 -4.46 -9.12 -1.35
CA LEU A 3 -5.74 -9.31 -2.02
C LEU A 3 -5.61 -8.85 -3.47
N THR A 4 -6.10 -9.66 -4.40
CA THR A 4 -6.12 -9.28 -5.82
C THR A 4 -7.23 -8.27 -6.07
N LYS A 5 -7.08 -7.46 -7.14
CA LYS A 5 -8.09 -6.50 -7.60
C LYS A 5 -9.49 -7.14 -7.68
N SER A 6 -9.57 -8.36 -8.22
CA SER A 6 -10.82 -9.12 -8.32
C SER A 6 -11.41 -9.49 -6.96
N GLN A 7 -10.58 -9.92 -6.01
CA GLN A 7 -11.05 -10.27 -4.67
C GLN A 7 -11.57 -9.06 -3.90
N CYS A 8 -10.94 -7.89 -4.07
CA CYS A 8 -11.42 -6.64 -3.48
C CYS A 8 -12.77 -6.23 -4.08
N GLU A 9 -12.96 -6.34 -5.40
CA GLU A 9 -14.25 -6.06 -6.06
C GLU A 9 -15.35 -7.02 -5.61
N ASP A 10 -15.06 -8.31 -5.50
CA ASP A 10 -16.03 -9.32 -5.05
C ASP A 10 -16.46 -9.09 -3.60
N ILE A 11 -15.51 -8.74 -2.73
CA ILE A 11 -15.80 -8.35 -1.35
C ILE A 11 -16.64 -7.07 -1.35
N PHE A 12 -16.22 -6.05 -2.09
CA PHE A 12 -16.95 -4.78 -2.17
C PHE A 12 -18.40 -5.00 -2.59
N LYS A 13 -18.64 -5.68 -3.72
CA LYS A 13 -20.00 -5.94 -4.24
C LYS A 13 -20.84 -6.81 -3.30
N LYS A 14 -20.20 -7.67 -2.51
CA LYS A 14 -20.89 -8.52 -1.54
C LYS A 14 -21.42 -7.73 -0.34
N PHE A 15 -20.76 -6.63 0.03
CA PHE A 15 -21.14 -5.82 1.18
C PHE A 15 -21.75 -4.46 0.81
N ALA A 16 -21.55 -3.98 -0.42
CA ALA A 16 -22.13 -2.75 -0.92
C ALA A 16 -23.67 -2.86 -0.99
N GLY A 17 -24.33 -1.78 -0.61
CA GLY A 17 -25.78 -1.67 -0.63
C GLY A 17 -26.35 -1.57 -2.05
N ALA A 18 -27.66 -1.35 -2.13
CA ALA A 18 -28.37 -1.13 -3.40
C ALA A 18 -27.91 0.12 -4.16
N ASP A 19 -27.24 1.06 -3.48
CA ASP A 19 -26.63 2.25 -4.05
C ASP A 19 -25.23 1.99 -4.64
N GLY A 20 -24.68 0.77 -4.48
CA GLY A 20 -23.35 0.42 -4.96
C GLY A 20 -22.22 1.09 -4.17
N LEU A 21 -22.51 1.55 -2.95
CA LEU A 21 -21.55 2.21 -2.07
C LEU A 21 -21.39 1.40 -0.77
N LEU A 22 -20.25 1.61 -0.09
CA LEU A 22 -19.99 1.03 1.23
C LEU A 22 -20.13 2.10 2.31
N THR A 23 -21.14 1.95 3.15
CA THR A 23 -21.25 2.71 4.40
C THR A 23 -20.24 2.21 5.44
N PRO A 24 -19.92 3.00 6.49
CA PRO A 24 -19.07 2.55 7.59
C PRO A 24 -19.57 1.24 8.23
N GLN A 25 -20.89 1.05 8.29
CA GLN A 25 -21.53 -0.14 8.85
C GLN A 25 -21.32 -1.38 7.97
N GLU A 26 -21.40 -1.23 6.64
CA GLU A 26 -21.13 -2.29 5.68
C GLU A 26 -19.64 -2.64 5.61
N LEU A 27 -18.77 -1.62 5.67
CA LEU A 27 -17.33 -1.81 5.81
C LEU A 27 -16.99 -2.58 7.09
N LYS A 28 -17.62 -2.24 8.22
CA LYS A 28 -17.49 -2.98 9.48
C LYS A 28 -17.87 -4.45 9.32
N ASN A 29 -18.96 -4.74 8.62
CA ASN A 29 -19.39 -6.12 8.35
C ASN A 29 -18.41 -6.86 7.43
N ALA A 30 -17.88 -6.18 6.41
CA ALA A 30 -16.87 -6.71 5.51
C ALA A 30 -15.59 -7.09 6.27
N ILE A 31 -15.05 -6.14 7.04
CA ILE A 31 -13.87 -6.31 7.88
C ILE A 31 -14.11 -7.39 8.93
N LYS A 32 -15.28 -7.42 9.57
CA LYS A 32 -15.62 -8.46 10.56
C LYS A 32 -15.71 -9.85 9.93
N SER A 33 -16.23 -9.95 8.71
CA SER A 33 -16.32 -11.22 7.98
C SER A 33 -14.92 -11.71 7.55
N PHE A 34 -14.04 -10.78 7.18
CA PHE A 34 -12.66 -11.08 6.81
C PHE A 34 -11.77 -11.38 8.04
N ALA A 35 -11.90 -10.58 9.09
CA ALA A 35 -11.19 -10.68 10.36
C ALA A 35 -11.80 -11.73 11.30
N LYS A 36 -12.82 -12.49 10.87
CA LYS A 36 -13.49 -13.55 11.65
C LYS A 36 -12.52 -14.66 12.11
N THR A 37 -11.30 -14.67 11.58
CA THR A 37 -10.18 -15.52 11.98
C THR A 37 -9.34 -14.96 13.15
N LYS A 38 -9.51 -13.68 13.50
CA LYS A 38 -8.89 -13.02 14.66
C LYS A 38 -9.98 -12.65 15.66
N ASN A 39 -9.90 -13.16 16.89
CA ASN A 39 -10.72 -12.72 18.02
C ASN A 39 -10.39 -11.26 18.38
N MET A 40 -10.98 -10.31 17.66
CA MET A 40 -10.84 -8.87 17.91
C MET A 40 -12.05 -8.34 18.69
N SER A 41 -11.82 -7.44 19.65
CA SER A 41 -12.88 -6.77 20.41
C SER A 41 -13.71 -5.85 19.51
N ASN A 42 -15.00 -5.67 19.83
CA ASN A 42 -15.86 -4.72 19.09
C ASN A 42 -15.30 -3.29 19.10
N ASN A 43 -14.62 -2.88 20.17
CA ASN A 43 -14.04 -1.54 20.28
C ASN A 43 -12.84 -1.35 19.32
N ASP A 44 -12.01 -2.38 19.16
CA ASP A 44 -10.88 -2.35 18.23
C ASP A 44 -11.38 -2.40 16.78
N MET A 45 -12.47 -3.13 16.54
CA MET A 45 -13.15 -3.16 15.25
C MET A 45 -13.68 -1.77 14.87
N ASP A 46 -14.36 -1.08 15.78
CA ASP A 46 -14.85 0.28 15.51
C ASP A 46 -13.73 1.27 15.22
N LYS A 47 -12.64 1.22 16.00
CA LYS A 47 -11.46 2.06 15.73
C LYS A 47 -10.83 1.77 14.37
N LEU A 48 -10.71 0.50 14.00
CA LEU A 48 -10.12 0.10 12.72
C LEU A 48 -11.00 0.53 11.56
N VAL A 49 -12.32 0.34 11.68
CA VAL A 49 -13.30 0.80 10.68
C VAL A 49 -13.21 2.30 10.51
N VAL A 50 -13.25 3.08 11.60
CA VAL A 50 -13.15 4.54 11.54
C VAL A 50 -11.83 4.97 10.89
N SER A 51 -10.71 4.36 11.27
CA SER A 51 -9.39 4.70 10.72
C SER A 51 -9.29 4.36 9.23
N CYS A 52 -9.79 3.20 8.79
CA CYS A 52 -9.83 2.84 7.37
C CYS A 52 -10.78 3.76 6.61
N PHE A 53 -11.94 4.02 7.19
CA PHE A 53 -12.97 4.84 6.58
C PHE A 53 -12.48 6.27 6.36
N GLN A 54 -11.84 6.90 7.35
CA GLN A 54 -11.24 8.22 7.21
C GLN A 54 -10.09 8.29 6.20
N GLY A 55 -9.37 7.18 5.98
CA GLY A 55 -8.33 7.11 4.95
C GLY A 55 -8.89 6.92 3.54
N MET A 56 -10.07 6.31 3.42
CA MET A 56 -10.72 5.94 2.16
C MET A 56 -11.72 7.00 1.67
N ASP A 57 -12.52 7.58 2.57
CA ASP A 57 -13.53 8.62 2.29
C ASP A 57 -12.84 9.96 2.00
N GLN A 58 -12.45 10.17 0.74
CA GLN A 58 -11.70 11.35 0.33
C GLN A 58 -12.61 12.54 0.02
N ASP A 59 -13.86 12.27 -0.36
CA ASP A 59 -14.85 13.28 -0.71
C ASP A 59 -15.72 13.70 0.49
N GLY A 60 -15.63 12.97 1.63
CA GLY A 60 -16.33 13.28 2.87
C GLY A 60 -17.83 13.00 2.77
N ASN A 61 -18.26 12.18 1.81
CA ASN A 61 -19.67 11.88 1.58
C ASN A 61 -20.21 10.83 2.57
N GLN A 62 -19.37 10.33 3.49
CA GLN A 62 -19.69 9.26 4.45
C GLN A 62 -20.07 7.92 3.80
N LYS A 63 -19.57 7.67 2.59
CA LYS A 63 -19.73 6.45 1.80
C LYS A 63 -18.51 6.17 0.91
N ILE A 64 -17.94 4.99 1.02
CA ILE A 64 -16.80 4.59 0.18
C ILE A 64 -17.33 4.10 -1.16
N THR A 65 -16.92 4.77 -2.23
CA THR A 65 -17.13 4.31 -3.61
C THR A 65 -16.20 3.15 -3.95
N LEU A 66 -16.55 2.36 -4.97
CA LEU A 66 -15.66 1.29 -5.46
C LEU A 66 -14.28 1.84 -5.83
N ALA A 67 -14.22 3.04 -6.41
CA ALA A 67 -12.97 3.69 -6.76
C ALA A 67 -12.11 3.99 -5.54
N GLU A 68 -12.69 4.52 -4.46
CA GLU A 68 -12.00 4.82 -3.20
C GLU A 68 -11.55 3.54 -2.49
N PHE A 69 -12.43 2.55 -2.39
CA PHE A 69 -12.10 1.25 -1.80
C PHE A 69 -10.94 0.59 -2.53
N MET A 70 -10.96 0.63 -3.86
CA MET A 70 -9.91 0.06 -4.68
C MET A 70 -8.64 0.90 -4.59
N ASN A 71 -8.73 2.22 -4.58
CA ASN A 71 -7.57 3.09 -4.44
C ASN A 71 -6.81 2.80 -3.13
N ASP A 72 -7.53 2.49 -2.05
CA ASP A 72 -6.88 2.19 -0.77
C ASP A 72 -6.47 0.73 -0.62
N MET A 73 -7.29 -0.23 -1.07
CA MET A 73 -6.98 -1.67 -1.00
C MET A 73 -5.97 -2.14 -2.04
N THR A 74 -5.89 -1.47 -3.19
CA THR A 74 -4.93 -1.73 -4.26
C THR A 74 -3.75 -0.76 -4.24
N LYS A 75 -3.75 0.23 -3.32
CA LYS A 75 -2.56 1.04 -3.06
C LYS A 75 -1.42 0.09 -2.73
N PRO A 76 -0.39 0.00 -3.58
CA PRO A 76 0.75 -0.82 -3.26
C PRO A 76 1.31 -0.28 -1.95
N SER A 77 1.47 -1.17 -0.97
CA SER A 77 2.18 -0.82 0.26
C SER A 77 3.51 -0.17 -0.13
N ARG A 78 4.01 0.78 0.67
CA ARG A 78 5.31 1.41 0.41
C ARG A 78 6.38 0.35 0.09
N LYS A 79 6.32 -0.79 0.79
CA LYS A 79 7.13 -1.99 0.54
C LYS A 79 6.99 -2.56 -0.88
N GLN A 80 5.77 -2.84 -1.34
CA GLN A 80 5.54 -3.34 -2.71
C GLN A 80 5.94 -2.32 -3.77
N LYS A 81 5.69 -1.03 -3.52
CA LYS A 81 6.09 0.03 -4.43
C LYS A 81 7.61 0.07 -4.55
N LEU A 82 8.33 0.01 -3.43
CA LEU A 82 9.80 -0.08 -3.43
C LEU A 82 10.30 -1.35 -4.13
N GLU A 83 9.69 -2.50 -3.89
CA GLU A 83 10.10 -3.78 -4.49
C GLU A 83 9.87 -3.83 -6.01
N GLU A 84 8.72 -3.36 -6.50
CA GLU A 84 8.45 -3.23 -7.94
C GLU A 84 9.40 -2.25 -8.59
N THR A 85 9.70 -1.15 -7.90
CA THR A 85 10.62 -0.14 -8.40
C THR A 85 12.05 -0.68 -8.42
N PHE A 86 12.48 -1.40 -7.39
CA PHE A 86 13.75 -2.11 -7.32
C PHE A 86 13.90 -3.08 -8.50
N LYS A 87 12.91 -3.95 -8.73
CA LYS A 87 12.89 -4.87 -9.88
C LYS A 87 12.88 -4.17 -11.23
N LYS A 88 12.26 -2.99 -11.33
CA LYS A 88 12.22 -2.22 -12.58
C LYS A 88 13.61 -1.64 -12.94
N TRP A 89 14.42 -1.36 -11.92
CA TRP A 89 15.73 -0.75 -12.06
C TRP A 89 16.89 -1.75 -12.06
N ASP A 90 16.73 -2.91 -11.45
CA ASP A 90 17.62 -4.07 -11.59
C ASP A 90 17.51 -4.60 -13.03
N LYS A 91 18.30 -4.01 -13.93
CA LYS A 91 18.22 -4.29 -15.38
C LYS A 91 18.92 -5.58 -15.74
N ASP A 92 19.95 -5.94 -14.99
CA ASP A 92 20.70 -7.17 -15.20
C ASP A 92 20.07 -8.37 -14.49
N GLY A 93 19.10 -8.14 -13.60
CA GLY A 93 18.41 -9.19 -12.85
C GLY A 93 19.34 -9.85 -11.83
N SER A 94 20.38 -9.14 -11.41
CA SER A 94 21.38 -9.62 -10.45
C SER A 94 20.79 -9.79 -9.05
N GLY A 95 19.66 -9.14 -8.76
CA GLY A 95 19.05 -9.07 -7.43
C GLY A 95 19.63 -7.95 -6.56
N TYR A 96 20.53 -7.13 -7.11
CA TYR A 96 21.15 -5.99 -6.44
C TYR A 96 21.03 -4.76 -7.34
N LEU A 97 20.92 -3.57 -6.75
CA LEU A 97 21.07 -2.33 -7.51
C LEU A 97 22.49 -1.84 -7.39
N SER A 98 23.17 -1.67 -8.52
CA SER A 98 24.45 -0.96 -8.53
C SER A 98 24.24 0.50 -8.10
N THR A 99 25.27 1.15 -7.55
CA THR A 99 25.22 2.58 -7.18
C THR A 99 24.72 3.48 -8.32
N SER A 100 25.04 3.14 -9.57
CA SER A 100 24.59 3.87 -10.76
C SER A 100 23.09 3.69 -11.03
N GLU A 101 22.59 2.45 -10.95
CA GLU A 101 21.16 2.15 -11.12
C GLU A 101 20.35 2.74 -9.99
N LEU A 102 20.82 2.60 -8.75
CA LEU A 102 20.21 3.13 -7.54
C LEU A 102 20.14 4.67 -7.53
N ARG A 103 21.18 5.34 -8.02
CA ARG A 103 21.15 6.80 -8.17
C ARG A 103 20.08 7.25 -9.16
N LYS A 104 20.02 6.62 -10.33
CA LYS A 104 19.01 6.93 -11.35
C LYS A 104 17.60 6.65 -10.84
N ALA A 105 17.48 5.54 -10.16
CA ALA A 105 16.29 5.08 -9.47
C ALA A 105 15.72 6.11 -8.49
N ILE A 106 16.50 6.46 -7.47
CA ILE A 106 16.02 7.35 -6.42
C ILE A 106 15.73 8.74 -6.98
N MET A 107 16.51 9.21 -7.96
CA MET A 107 16.25 10.48 -8.65
C MET A 107 14.95 10.49 -9.47
N GLU A 108 14.48 9.34 -9.98
CA GLU A 108 13.22 9.23 -10.73
C GLU A 108 11.98 9.12 -9.82
N THR A 109 12.15 8.78 -8.54
CA THR A 109 11.02 8.48 -7.63
C THR A 109 10.93 9.36 -6.41
N MET A 110 12.00 10.05 -6.04
CA MET A 110 12.07 10.89 -4.85
C MET A 110 12.62 12.26 -5.19
N ASP A 111 12.38 13.23 -4.32
CA ASP A 111 12.95 14.57 -4.46
C ASP A 111 14.49 14.53 -4.45
N ALA A 112 15.11 15.37 -5.26
CA ALA A 112 16.57 15.41 -5.43
C ALA A 112 17.33 15.55 -4.10
N LYS A 113 16.75 16.24 -3.11
CA LYS A 113 17.33 16.38 -1.76
C LYS A 113 17.42 15.03 -1.03
N THR A 114 16.31 14.28 -1.00
CA THR A 114 16.25 12.97 -0.37
C THR A 114 17.11 11.97 -1.13
N ALA A 115 17.16 12.07 -2.47
CA ALA A 115 18.01 11.24 -3.30
C ALA A 115 19.50 11.40 -2.96
N ASP A 116 19.97 12.64 -2.82
CA ASP A 116 21.37 12.94 -2.50
C ASP A 116 21.77 12.42 -1.12
N ASP A 117 20.89 12.55 -0.12
CA ASP A 117 21.11 12.03 1.22
C ASP A 117 21.18 10.49 1.25
N ILE A 118 20.36 9.82 0.45
CA ILE A 118 20.37 8.36 0.33
C ILE A 118 21.67 7.91 -0.38
N ILE A 119 22.03 8.54 -1.50
CA ILE A 119 23.24 8.25 -2.26
C ILE A 119 24.49 8.42 -1.39
N LYS A 120 24.53 9.44 -0.52
CA LYS A 120 25.64 9.64 0.42
C LYS A 120 25.75 8.57 1.51
N LYS A 121 24.63 7.94 1.89
CA LYS A 121 24.62 6.86 2.88
C LYS A 121 25.02 5.52 2.28
N ILE A 122 24.95 5.39 0.97
CA ILE A 122 25.35 4.18 0.26
C ILE A 122 26.87 4.23 0.09
N ASN A 123 27.55 3.33 0.81
CA ASN A 123 29.01 3.19 0.76
C ASN A 123 29.44 1.87 0.10
N ASP A 124 28.48 1.15 -0.47
CA ASP A 124 28.67 -0.15 -1.10
C ASP A 124 28.35 -0.07 -2.60
N ASP A 125 29.04 -0.87 -3.40
CA ASP A 125 28.88 -0.87 -4.85
C ASP A 125 27.54 -1.50 -5.28
N HIS A 126 26.99 -2.34 -4.40
CA HIS A 126 25.74 -3.08 -4.60
C HIS A 126 24.84 -2.87 -3.40
N VAL A 127 23.58 -2.52 -3.66
CA VAL A 127 22.58 -2.31 -2.61
C VAL A 127 21.49 -3.34 -2.76
N THR A 128 21.24 -4.06 -1.67
CA THR A 128 20.15 -5.04 -1.60
C THR A 128 18.81 -4.34 -1.40
N LEU A 129 17.72 -5.06 -1.72
CA LEU A 129 16.36 -4.57 -1.46
C LEU A 129 16.15 -4.24 0.03
N ASP A 130 16.70 -5.04 0.94
CA ASP A 130 16.56 -4.83 2.39
C ASP A 130 17.30 -3.56 2.85
N GLU A 131 18.52 -3.31 2.35
CA GLU A 131 19.24 -2.07 2.61
C GLU A 131 18.51 -0.86 2.03
N PHE A 132 18.01 -0.97 0.80
CA PHE A 132 17.22 0.08 0.18
C PHE A 132 15.97 0.42 1.00
N MET A 133 15.24 -0.58 1.49
CA MET A 133 14.09 -0.35 2.38
C MET A 133 14.49 0.28 3.71
N ALA A 134 15.62 -0.12 4.29
CA ALA A 134 16.12 0.43 5.54
C ALA A 134 16.56 1.90 5.39
N ILE A 135 17.07 2.30 4.22
CA ILE A 135 17.54 3.66 3.97
C ILE A 135 16.37 4.61 3.62
N VAL A 136 15.31 4.12 2.97
CA VAL A 136 14.13 4.91 2.54
C VAL A 136 13.08 5.09 3.66
N ASN A 137 13.18 4.33 4.75
CA ASN A 137 12.25 4.42 5.90
C ASN A 137 12.72 5.41 6.97
#